data_AF-A0A7T8ADR2-F1
#
_entry.id   AF-A0A7T8ADR2-F1
#
_cell.length_a   1.000
_cell.length_b   1.000
_cell.length_c   1.000
_cell.angle_alpha   90.00
_cell.angle_beta   90.00
_cell.angle_gamma   90.00
#
_symmetry.space_group_name_H-M   'P 1'
#
loop_
_entity.id
_entity.type
_entity.pdbx_description
1 polymer ?
#
loop_
_entity_poly.entity_id
_entity_poly.type
_entity_poly.pdbx_seq_one_letter_code
_entity_poly.pdbx_strand_id
1 'polypeptide(L)'
;MSARDMGQTSVSAQADVARSLPQGRNDAVRVETSATPTTGAPFDADRVSIIRNALRDGTYPIQPAKIADAMIAGRLLLSIPQ
;
A
#
# COMPACT_ATOMS: atom_id res chain seq x y z
N MET A 1 -33.26 -44.16 -33.57
CA MET A 1 -32.33 -44.55 -32.49
C MET A 1 -31.07 -43.71 -32.63
N SER A 2 -30.96 -42.67 -31.80
CA SER A 2 -29.82 -41.75 -31.74
C SER A 2 -28.82 -42.21 -30.68
N ALA A 3 -27.53 -42.14 -30.97
CA ALA A 3 -26.44 -42.05 -29.98
C ALA A 3 -25.24 -41.38 -30.67
N ARG A 4 -25.13 -40.05 -30.54
CA ARG A 4 -24.18 -39.32 -29.67
C ARG A 4 -22.75 -39.30 -30.20
N ASP A 5 -22.52 -38.34 -31.08
CA ASP A 5 -21.28 -37.56 -31.17
C ASP A 5 -21.01 -36.90 -29.81
N MET A 6 -19.85 -37.16 -29.21
CA MET A 6 -19.40 -36.54 -27.96
C MET A 6 -18.03 -35.92 -28.19
N GLY A 7 -17.95 -34.61 -27.98
CA GLY A 7 -16.83 -34.04 -27.27
C GLY A 7 -15.89 -33.14 -28.05
N GLN A 8 -16.40 -32.17 -28.80
CA GLN A 8 -15.72 -30.88 -28.88
C GLN A 8 -15.97 -30.13 -27.57
N THR A 9 -14.91 -29.80 -26.82
CA THR A 9 -14.89 -28.56 -26.04
C THR A 9 -13.46 -28.05 -26.01
N SER A 10 -13.26 -27.06 -26.88
CA SER A 10 -12.11 -26.19 -27.01
C SER A 10 -11.92 -25.37 -25.73
N VAL A 11 -10.72 -25.44 -25.14
CA VAL A 11 -10.25 -24.45 -24.18
C VAL A 11 -8.93 -23.87 -24.71
N SER A 12 -9.07 -22.98 -25.69
CA SER A 12 -8.00 -22.13 -26.20
C SER A 12 -8.51 -20.69 -26.25
N ALA A 13 -8.91 -20.18 -25.09
CA ALA A 13 -9.35 -18.80 -24.92
C ALA A 13 -8.75 -18.11 -23.68
N GLN A 14 -7.71 -18.70 -23.08
CA GLN A 14 -7.15 -18.21 -21.81
C GLN A 14 -5.65 -17.88 -21.86
N ALA A 15 -5.04 -17.86 -23.05
CA ALA A 15 -3.64 -17.50 -23.23
C ALA A 15 -3.40 -16.02 -23.55
N ASP A 16 -4.40 -15.28 -24.06
CA ASP A 16 -4.20 -13.90 -24.54
C ASP A 16 -4.55 -12.81 -23.52
N VAL A 17 -5.18 -13.14 -22.40
CA VAL A 17 -5.53 -12.15 -21.35
C VAL A 17 -4.34 -11.82 -20.44
N ALA A 18 -3.26 -12.61 -20.50
CA ALA A 18 -2.10 -12.45 -19.63
C ALA A 18 -1.06 -11.41 -20.14
N ARG A 19 -1.31 -10.71 -21.25
CA ARG A 19 -0.32 -9.79 -21.86
C ARG A 19 -0.72 -8.32 -21.91
N SER A 20 -1.62 -7.90 -21.03
CA SER A 20 -2.00 -6.48 -20.92
C SER A 20 -2.17 -6.06 -19.47
N LEU A 21 -1.15 -6.31 -18.64
CA LEU A 21 -0.96 -5.50 -17.43
C LEU A 21 -0.30 -4.19 -17.90
N PRO A 22 -0.84 -3.00 -17.55
CA PRO A 22 -0.07 -1.78 -17.73
C PRO A 22 1.21 -1.97 -16.91
N GLN A 23 2.33 -2.12 -17.59
CA GLN A 23 3.64 -1.94 -16.98
C GLN A 23 3.64 -0.52 -16.46
N GLY A 24 3.36 -0.37 -15.16
CA GLY A 24 3.45 0.89 -14.45
C GLY A 24 4.82 1.45 -14.78
N ARG A 25 4.84 2.52 -15.57
CA ARG A 25 6.04 3.29 -15.80
C ARG A 25 6.49 3.71 -14.40
N ASN A 26 7.56 3.11 -13.91
CA ASN A 26 8.25 3.58 -12.72
C ASN A 26 8.94 4.89 -13.09
N ASP A 27 8.14 5.92 -13.42
CA ASP A 27 8.57 7.30 -13.30
C ASP A 27 8.78 7.48 -11.80
N ALA A 28 10.01 7.26 -11.35
CA ALA A 28 10.40 7.50 -9.99
C ALA A 28 10.02 8.94 -9.67
N VAL A 29 8.97 9.13 -8.87
CA VAL A 29 8.58 10.44 -8.37
C VAL A 29 9.77 10.95 -7.58
N ARG A 30 10.51 11.90 -8.17
CA ARG A 30 11.71 12.46 -7.59
C ARG A 30 11.28 13.40 -6.47
N VAL A 31 11.32 12.89 -5.23
CA VAL A 31 11.04 13.68 -4.03
C VAL A 31 12.26 14.52 -3.70
N GLU A 32 12.27 15.75 -4.18
CA GLU A 32 13.22 16.79 -3.79
C GLU A 32 12.88 17.27 -2.36
N THR A 33 13.76 17.02 -1.39
CA THR A 33 13.60 17.54 -0.01
C THR A 33 14.45 18.81 0.14
N SER A 34 13.93 19.94 -0.36
CA SER A 34 14.72 21.18 -0.49
C SER A 34 14.68 22.10 0.74
N ALA A 35 14.11 21.68 1.87
CA ALA A 35 13.99 22.56 3.04
C ALA A 35 14.05 21.78 4.35
N THR A 36 14.81 22.31 5.31
CA THR A 36 14.56 22.02 6.72
C THR A 36 13.09 22.31 7.01
N PRO A 37 12.32 21.36 7.58
CA PRO A 37 10.93 21.61 7.88
C PRO A 37 10.85 22.84 8.78
N THR A 38 10.26 23.91 8.27
CA THR A 38 9.99 25.09 9.08
C THR A 38 9.15 24.65 10.27
N THR A 39 9.49 25.11 11.47
CA THR A 39 8.68 24.85 12.66
C THR A 39 7.23 25.24 12.38
N GLY A 40 6.33 24.25 12.32
CA GLY A 40 4.90 24.46 12.08
C GLY A 40 4.39 24.01 10.72
N ALA A 41 4.63 22.76 10.32
CA ALA A 41 3.76 22.13 9.33
C ALA A 41 2.30 22.35 9.75
N PRO A 42 1.39 22.73 8.85
CA PRO A 42 0.00 23.02 9.23
C PRO A 42 -0.63 21.74 9.76
N PHE A 43 -0.82 21.70 11.08
CA PHE A 43 -1.55 20.64 11.76
C PHE A 43 -2.79 21.22 12.40
N ASP A 44 -3.81 20.39 12.52
CA ASP A 44 -5.06 20.74 13.19
C ASP A 44 -4.88 20.59 14.71
N ALA A 45 -4.86 21.72 15.42
CA ALA A 45 -4.60 21.76 16.85
C ALA A 45 -5.72 21.08 17.68
N ASP A 46 -6.97 21.17 17.22
CA ASP A 46 -8.11 20.55 17.89
C ASP A 46 -8.03 19.03 17.77
N ARG A 47 -7.65 18.53 16.58
CA ARG A 47 -7.40 17.10 16.38
C ARG A 47 -6.26 16.60 17.26
N VAL A 48 -5.18 17.35 17.41
CA VAL A 48 -4.08 16.98 18.31
C VAL A 48 -4.55 16.90 19.76
N SER A 49 -5.39 17.83 20.20
CA SER A 49 -5.98 17.82 21.54
C SER A 49 -6.83 16.57 21.79
N ILE A 50 -7.71 16.22 20.84
CA ILE A 50 -8.55 15.01 20.90
C ILE A 50 -7.69 13.75 20.98
N ILE A 51 -6.69 13.62 20.11
CA ILE A 51 -5.77 12.46 20.08
C ILE A 51 -5.03 12.35 21.41
N ARG A 52 -4.55 13.47 21.97
CA ARG A 52 -3.84 13.49 23.26
C ARG A 52 -4.73 13.00 24.40
N ASN A 53 -6.00 13.42 24.43
CA ASN A 53 -6.96 12.95 25.42
C ASN A 53 -7.23 11.44 25.27
N ALA A 54 -7.48 10.97 24.04
CA ALA A 54 -7.72 9.55 23.78
C ALA A 54 -6.51 8.66 24.16
N LEU A 55 -5.28 9.16 24.00
CA LEU A 55 -4.07 8.48 24.46
C LEU A 55 -4.00 8.40 25.98
N ARG A 56 -4.28 9.52 26.68
CA ARG A 56 -4.33 9.54 28.16
C ARG A 56 -5.36 8.58 28.70
N ASP A 57 -6.54 8.57 28.09
CA ASP A 57 -7.68 7.78 28.55
C ASP A 57 -7.62 6.32 28.05
N GLY A 58 -6.58 5.95 27.29
CA GLY A 58 -6.33 4.59 26.80
C GLY A 58 -7.30 4.12 25.71
N THR A 59 -8.10 5.02 25.15
CA THR A 59 -9.12 4.72 24.12
C THR A 59 -8.60 4.88 22.70
N TYR A 60 -7.41 5.49 22.53
CA TYR A 60 -6.77 5.54 21.23
C TYR A 60 -6.29 4.14 20.80
N PRO A 61 -6.65 3.64 19.61
CA PRO A 61 -6.37 2.27 19.20
C PRO A 61 -4.89 2.08 18.85
N ILE A 62 -4.13 1.48 19.76
CA ILE A 62 -2.74 1.07 19.51
C ILE A 62 -2.72 -0.38 19.00
N GLN A 63 -2.07 -0.61 17.86
CA GLN A 63 -1.99 -1.94 17.22
C GLN A 63 -0.52 -2.40 17.14
N PRO A 64 -0.05 -3.25 18.08
CA PRO A 64 1.35 -3.69 18.15
C PRO A 64 1.87 -4.29 16.84
N ALA A 65 1.03 -5.06 16.12
CA ALA A 65 1.40 -5.64 14.84
C ALA A 65 1.74 -4.58 13.78
N LYS A 66 0.97 -3.48 13.69
CA LYS A 66 1.24 -2.39 12.75
C LYS A 66 2.51 -1.62 13.10
N ILE A 67 2.81 -1.49 14.39
CA ILE A 67 4.04 -0.83 14.85
C ILE A 67 5.25 -1.66 14.45
N ALA A 68 5.22 -2.98 14.68
CA ALA A 68 6.29 -3.88 14.30
C ALA A 68 6.54 -3.87 12.79
N ASP A 69 5.48 -3.92 11.99
CA ASP A 69 5.56 -3.84 10.52
C ASP A 69 6.22 -2.54 10.05
N ALA A 70 5.80 -1.39 10.60
CA ALA A 70 6.39 -0.10 10.28
C ALA A 70 7.88 0.01 10.66
N MET A 71 8.29 -0.58 11.80
CA MET A 71 9.70 -0.62 12.21
C MET A 71 10.56 -1.46 11.25
N ILE A 72 10.05 -2.61 10.81
CA ILE A 72 10.73 -3.49 9.86
C ILE A 72 10.83 -2.79 8.50
N ALA A 73 9.73 -2.23 8.00
CA ALA A 73 9.67 -1.50 6.73
C ALA A 73 10.64 -0.30 6.74
N GLY A 74 10.66 0.48 7.83
CA GLY A 74 11.58 1.61 7.98
C GLY A 74 13.05 1.18 7.94
N ARG A 75 13.40 0.04 8.55
CA ARG A 75 14.77 -0.50 8.48
C ARG A 75 15.14 -0.94 7.07
N LEU A 76 14.24 -1.62 6.36
CA LEU A 76 14.47 -2.05 4.98
C LEU A 76 14.64 -0.84 4.06
N LEU A 77 13.76 0.17 4.16
CA LEU A 77 13.83 1.39 3.35
C LEU A 77 15.14 2.16 3.57
N LEU A 78 15.62 2.27 4.82
CA LEU A 78 16.86 2.98 5.13
C LEU A 78 18.13 2.20 4.73
N SER A 79 18.05 0.86 4.68
CA SER A 79 19.20 0.00 4.37
C SER A 79 19.42 -0.20 2.87
N ILE A 80 18.44 0.17 2.02
CA ILE A 80 18.56 0.12 0.56
C ILE A 80 19.16 1.46 0.12
N PRO A 81 20.44 1.51 -0.32
CA PRO A 81 20.96 2.70 -0.97
C PRO A 81 20.11 2.99 -2.21
N GLN A 82 19.65 4.24 -2.32
CA GLN A 82 18.94 4.74 -3.50
C GLN A 82 19.90 4.88 -4.67
#